data_AF-A0A316D4P8-F1
#
_entry.id   AF-A0A316D4P8-F1
#
_cell.length_a   1.000
_cell.length_b   1.000
_cell.length_c   1.000
_cell.angle_alpha   90.00
_cell.angle_beta   90.00
_cell.angle_gamma   90.00
#
_symmetry.space_group_name_H-M   'P 1'
#
loop_
_entity.id
_entity.type
_entity.pdbx_description
1 polymer ?
#
loop_
_entity_poly.entity_id
_entity_poly.type
_entity_poly.pdbx_seq_one_letter_code
_entity_poly.pdbx_strand_id
1 'polypeptide(L)'
;MKIYMKVLFTSKQSDRLHVDQIFKSNGVNQTPSDSLPRYASQMNSLDYQVDILYNPDVFARISQELRAIGILNVTCSYRFEYEEKDYHEAPFFLISGIGNNPDVYLEDQGAEFETEIVCDNCRLYRKKVVSPLVIDTSYLEEYDMVHVDHEHFVISERLLSRFKDWGIEGYETHPVLHKGSDEDRQPAYQLVPSQQLSPWSAKNPKLEFVGARKCPRCDRRGYLEYPVYYEDSLLQGQFGDFVSTQEEVVAGNRLIRLPLLSSQLRDRLIAEGITSDVRAPEQYGERDWKLDPIVVVSSVQKKTHFD
;
A
#
# COMPACT_ATOMS: atom_id res chain seq x y z
N MET A 1 -12.16 1.79 -12.56
CA MET A 1 -11.77 1.24 -11.23
C MET A 1 -12.95 1.07 -10.26
N LYS A 2 -12.98 -0.02 -9.50
CA LYS A 2 -13.92 -0.28 -8.39
C LYS A 2 -13.18 -0.38 -7.04
N ILE A 3 -13.82 0.12 -5.98
CA ILE A 3 -13.32 0.00 -4.60
C ILE A 3 -14.22 -0.96 -3.85
N TYR A 4 -13.64 -1.98 -3.22
CA TYR A 4 -14.33 -2.91 -2.33
C TYR A 4 -13.86 -2.69 -0.90
N MET A 5 -14.81 -2.78 0.04
CA MET A 5 -14.50 -3.00 1.46
C MET A 5 -14.58 -4.51 1.72
N LYS A 6 -13.48 -5.07 2.22
CA LYS A 6 -13.46 -6.45 2.71
C LYS A 6 -13.84 -6.43 4.18
N VAL A 7 -15.01 -6.97 4.50
CA VAL A 7 -15.49 -7.15 5.88
C VAL A 7 -14.84 -8.40 6.47
N LEU A 8 -14.18 -8.24 7.61
CA LEU A 8 -13.37 -9.26 8.27
C LEU A 8 -13.88 -9.50 9.69
N PHE A 9 -14.21 -10.74 10.02
CA PHE A 9 -14.59 -11.14 11.37
C PHE A 9 -14.55 -12.66 11.53
N THR A 10 -14.55 -13.12 12.77
CA THR A 10 -14.72 -14.54 13.12
C THR A 10 -16.08 -14.74 13.78
N SER A 11 -16.77 -15.83 13.44
CA SER A 11 -18.05 -16.19 14.05
C SER A 11 -18.14 -17.70 14.34
N LYS A 12 -19.08 -18.11 15.18
CA LYS A 12 -19.32 -19.54 15.44
C LYS A 12 -19.95 -20.18 14.20
N GLN A 13 -19.67 -21.46 13.97
CA GLN A 13 -20.27 -22.20 12.88
C GLN A 13 -21.80 -22.25 12.98
N SER A 14 -22.36 -22.25 14.20
CA SER A 14 -23.81 -22.20 14.46
C SER A 14 -24.49 -20.94 13.91
N ASP A 15 -23.73 -19.84 13.77
CA ASP A 15 -24.28 -18.54 13.43
C ASP A 15 -24.27 -18.29 11.91
N ARG A 16 -23.75 -19.25 11.11
CA ARG A 16 -23.59 -19.13 9.65
C ARG A 16 -24.87 -18.68 8.94
N LEU A 17 -26.01 -19.29 9.25
CA LEU A 17 -27.27 -18.93 8.60
C LEU A 17 -27.73 -17.50 8.92
N HIS A 18 -27.49 -17.03 10.15
CA HIS A 18 -27.80 -15.66 10.53
C HIS A 18 -26.86 -14.67 9.85
N VAL A 19 -25.56 -14.98 9.81
CA VAL A 19 -24.55 -14.17 9.13
C VAL A 19 -24.87 -14.06 7.63
N ASP A 20 -25.11 -15.19 6.96
CA ASP A 20 -25.47 -15.21 5.53
C ASP A 20 -26.74 -14.39 5.25
N GLN A 21 -27.72 -14.42 6.16
CA GLN A 21 -28.94 -13.64 6.03
C GLN A 21 -28.70 -12.13 6.18
N ILE A 22 -27.80 -11.70 7.07
CA ILE A 22 -27.40 -10.28 7.25
C ILE A 22 -26.76 -9.72 5.98
N PHE A 23 -25.88 -10.50 5.33
CA PHE A 23 -25.26 -10.06 4.08
C PHE A 23 -26.30 -10.00 2.94
N LYS A 24 -27.15 -11.02 2.81
CA LYS A 24 -28.21 -11.05 1.78
C LYS A 24 -29.23 -9.92 1.96
N SER A 25 -29.66 -9.63 3.19
CA SER A 25 -30.61 -8.53 3.48
C SER A 25 -30.03 -7.16 3.10
N ASN A 26 -28.71 -7.02 3.13
CA ASN A 26 -27.98 -5.81 2.74
C ASN A 26 -27.51 -5.84 1.27
N GLY A 27 -28.02 -6.76 0.44
CA GLY A 27 -27.75 -6.81 -0.99
C GLY A 27 -26.39 -7.41 -1.38
N VAL A 28 -25.73 -8.10 -0.44
CA VAL A 28 -24.44 -8.75 -0.66
C VAL A 28 -24.67 -10.23 -1.00
N ASN A 29 -24.48 -10.58 -2.27
CA ASN A 29 -24.72 -11.93 -2.79
C ASN A 29 -23.48 -12.85 -2.77
N GLN A 30 -22.47 -12.54 -1.95
CA GLN A 30 -21.28 -13.39 -1.82
C GLN A 30 -21.47 -14.46 -0.74
N THR A 31 -21.01 -15.67 -1.06
CA THR A 31 -20.90 -16.76 -0.09
C THR A 31 -19.52 -16.63 0.56
N PRO A 32 -19.39 -16.69 1.90
CA PRO A 32 -18.10 -16.64 2.57
C PRO A 32 -17.15 -17.69 1.99
N SER A 33 -15.88 -17.34 1.78
CA SER A 33 -14.91 -18.31 1.28
C SER A 33 -14.77 -19.46 2.30
N ASP A 34 -15.06 -20.70 1.91
CA ASP A 34 -15.00 -21.90 2.77
C ASP A 34 -13.55 -22.32 3.14
N SER A 35 -12.54 -21.46 2.95
CA SER A 35 -11.16 -21.80 3.29
C SER A 35 -10.96 -21.78 4.81
N LEU A 36 -11.31 -22.88 5.47
CA LEU A 36 -10.87 -23.17 6.83
C LEU A 36 -9.34 -23.24 6.86
N PRO A 37 -8.63 -22.41 7.64
CA PRO A 37 -7.26 -22.75 8.02
C PRO A 37 -7.28 -24.14 8.66
N ARG A 38 -6.34 -25.03 8.32
CA ARG A 38 -6.31 -26.43 8.81
C ARG A 38 -6.37 -26.57 10.36
N TYR A 39 -6.13 -25.50 11.10
CA TYR A 39 -6.25 -25.43 12.57
C TYR A 39 -7.66 -25.08 13.10
N ALA A 40 -8.57 -24.57 12.26
CA ALA A 40 -9.92 -24.13 12.67
C ALA A 40 -10.93 -25.28 12.84
N SER A 41 -10.63 -26.49 12.35
CA SER A 41 -11.51 -27.66 12.52
C SER A 41 -11.70 -28.09 13.98
N GLN A 42 -10.88 -27.57 14.90
CA GLN A 42 -11.00 -27.82 16.34
C GLN A 42 -11.79 -26.74 17.10
N MET A 43 -12.10 -25.59 16.49
CA MET A 43 -12.62 -24.41 17.20
C MET A 43 -14.09 -24.05 16.94
N ASN A 44 -14.85 -24.82 16.14
CA ASN A 44 -16.25 -24.52 15.78
C ASN A 44 -16.44 -23.04 15.33
N SER A 45 -15.43 -22.47 14.68
CA SER A 45 -15.38 -21.08 14.24
C SER A 45 -15.16 -20.98 12.73
N LEU A 46 -15.68 -19.91 12.14
CA LEU A 46 -15.59 -19.57 10.73
C LEU A 46 -14.99 -18.17 10.62
N ASP A 47 -13.95 -18.02 9.80
CA ASP A 47 -13.39 -16.73 9.43
C ASP A 47 -14.09 -16.23 8.17
N TYR A 48 -14.69 -15.05 8.26
CA TYR A 48 -15.39 -14.41 7.17
C TYR A 48 -14.52 -13.35 6.56
N GLN A 49 -14.38 -13.43 5.23
CA GLN A 49 -13.83 -12.39 4.38
C GLN A 49 -14.83 -12.13 3.27
N VAL A 50 -15.59 -11.04 3.36
CA VAL A 50 -16.66 -10.73 2.41
C VAL A 50 -16.39 -9.39 1.74
N ASP A 51 -16.27 -9.39 0.42
CA ASP A 51 -16.09 -8.15 -0.34
C ASP A 51 -17.45 -7.52 -0.63
N ILE A 52 -17.61 -6.27 -0.20
CA ILE A 52 -18.75 -5.42 -0.56
C ILE A 52 -18.24 -4.23 -1.38
N LEU A 53 -19.00 -3.78 -2.37
CA LEU A 53 -18.68 -2.53 -3.05
C LEU A 53 -18.66 -1.40 -2.01
N TYR A 54 -17.67 -0.50 -2.07
CA TYR A 54 -17.48 0.56 -1.09
C TYR A 54 -18.76 1.37 -0.90
N ASN A 55 -19.38 1.19 0.27
CA ASN A 55 -20.56 1.90 0.72
C ASN A 55 -20.54 1.92 2.26
N PRO A 56 -20.10 3.04 2.87
CA PRO A 56 -19.98 3.16 4.32
C PRO A 56 -21.27 2.86 5.09
N ASP A 57 -22.43 3.23 4.53
CA ASP A 57 -23.73 2.99 5.17
C ASP A 57 -24.10 1.51 5.19
N VAL A 58 -23.81 0.80 4.10
CA VAL A 58 -23.98 -0.68 4.04
C VAL A 58 -23.07 -1.35 5.05
N PHE A 59 -21.80 -0.95 5.12
CA PHE A 59 -20.85 -1.48 6.11
C PHE A 59 -21.33 -1.23 7.54
N ALA A 60 -21.80 -0.02 7.84
CA ALA A 60 -22.28 0.36 9.18
C ALA A 60 -23.49 -0.50 9.60
N ARG A 61 -24.45 -0.72 8.71
CA ARG A 61 -25.61 -1.60 8.97
C ARG A 61 -25.19 -3.04 9.21
N ILE A 62 -24.37 -3.62 8.32
CA ILE A 62 -23.85 -4.99 8.47
C ILE A 62 -23.11 -5.13 9.80
N SER A 63 -22.23 -4.18 10.13
CA SER A 63 -21.48 -4.19 11.39
C SER A 63 -22.39 -4.12 12.62
N GLN A 64 -23.47 -3.33 12.57
CA GLN A 64 -24.44 -3.23 13.64
C GLN A 64 -25.24 -4.54 13.81
N GLU A 65 -25.71 -5.13 12.71
CA GLU A 65 -26.44 -6.40 12.71
C GLU A 65 -25.57 -7.56 13.21
N LEU A 66 -24.30 -7.63 12.79
CA LEU A 66 -23.33 -8.62 13.30
C LEU A 66 -23.08 -8.46 14.81
N ARG A 67 -22.95 -7.22 15.30
CA ARG A 67 -22.80 -6.96 16.74
C ARG A 67 -24.04 -7.36 17.54
N ALA A 68 -25.23 -7.20 16.98
CA ALA A 68 -26.48 -7.59 17.63
C ALA A 68 -26.58 -9.10 17.89
N ILE A 69 -25.90 -9.93 17.09
CA ILE A 69 -25.80 -11.38 17.30
C ILE A 69 -24.53 -11.81 18.06
N GLY A 70 -23.78 -10.86 18.63
CA GLY A 70 -22.62 -11.13 19.48
C GLY A 70 -21.27 -11.14 18.78
N ILE A 71 -21.19 -10.77 17.49
CA ILE A 71 -19.92 -10.64 16.74
C ILE A 71 -19.39 -9.22 16.95
N LEU A 72 -18.51 -9.05 17.94
CA LEU A 72 -18.04 -7.73 18.36
C LEU A 72 -16.87 -7.20 17.52
N ASN A 73 -16.00 -8.10 17.06
CA ASN A 73 -14.77 -7.78 16.35
C ASN A 73 -14.99 -7.84 14.84
N VAL A 74 -15.69 -6.83 14.31
CA VAL A 74 -15.84 -6.61 12.87
C VAL A 74 -14.85 -5.53 12.44
N THR A 75 -13.93 -5.89 11.57
CA THR A 75 -12.94 -4.98 10.97
C THR A 75 -13.15 -4.90 9.46
N CYS A 76 -12.47 -3.95 8.83
CA CYS A 76 -12.47 -3.83 7.37
C CYS A 76 -11.06 -3.62 6.83
N SER A 77 -10.83 -4.11 5.63
CA SER A 77 -9.74 -3.67 4.77
C SER A 77 -10.30 -3.23 3.41
N TYR A 78 -9.44 -2.65 2.57
CA TYR A 78 -9.83 -2.21 1.23
C TYR A 78 -9.18 -3.07 0.16
N ARG A 79 -9.93 -3.38 -0.89
CA ARG A 79 -9.42 -3.97 -2.13
C ARG A 79 -9.77 -3.06 -3.28
N PHE A 80 -8.80 -2.82 -4.16
CA PHE A 80 -8.94 -1.99 -5.34
C PHE A 80 -8.88 -2.88 -6.56
N GLU A 81 -9.82 -2.68 -7.49
CA GLU A 81 -9.88 -3.42 -8.75
C GLU A 81 -9.82 -2.41 -9.89
N TYR A 82 -8.69 -2.42 -10.59
CA TYR A 82 -8.43 -1.54 -11.72
C TYR A 82 -8.97 -2.17 -12.99
N GLU A 83 -9.49 -1.34 -13.88
CA GLU A 83 -9.76 -1.80 -15.24
C GLU A 83 -8.42 -1.98 -15.96
N GLU A 84 -8.34 -2.93 -16.89
CA GLU A 84 -7.12 -3.16 -17.69
C GLU A 84 -6.59 -1.87 -18.33
N LYS A 85 -7.51 -1.01 -18.81
CA LYS A 85 -7.16 0.30 -19.34
C LYS A 85 -6.52 1.21 -18.30
N ASP A 86 -7.11 1.31 -17.10
CA ASP A 86 -6.58 2.13 -16.00
C ASP A 86 -5.16 1.66 -15.63
N TYR A 87 -4.93 0.35 -15.60
CA TYR A 87 -3.63 -0.24 -15.28
C TYR A 87 -2.58 0.02 -16.37
N HIS A 88 -2.92 -0.12 -17.64
CA HIS A 88 -1.96 0.04 -18.73
C HIS A 88 -1.64 1.51 -19.06
N GLU A 89 -2.61 2.41 -18.87
CA GLU A 89 -2.43 3.84 -19.16
C GLU A 89 -1.93 4.64 -17.96
N ALA A 90 -1.85 4.06 -16.76
CA ALA A 90 -1.32 4.73 -15.59
C ALA A 90 0.15 5.16 -15.83
N PRO A 91 0.48 6.44 -15.68
CA PRO A 91 1.84 6.93 -15.92
C PRO A 91 2.81 6.61 -14.77
N PHE A 92 2.26 6.38 -13.57
CA PHE A 92 3.01 6.03 -12.37
C PHE A 92 2.34 4.92 -11.56
N PHE A 93 3.16 4.18 -10.82
CA PHE A 93 2.75 3.07 -9.95
C PHE A 93 3.33 3.27 -8.56
N LEU A 94 2.50 3.09 -7.54
CA LEU A 94 2.93 3.00 -6.16
C LEU A 94 3.61 1.66 -5.91
N ILE A 95 4.78 1.70 -5.25
CA ILE A 95 5.40 0.50 -4.68
C ILE A 95 4.71 0.24 -3.34
N SER A 96 3.69 -0.62 -3.34
CA SER A 96 2.89 -0.91 -2.14
C SER A 96 3.39 -2.14 -1.37
N GLY A 97 4.34 -2.88 -1.93
CA GLY A 97 5.01 -4.02 -1.28
C GLY A 97 6.17 -4.57 -2.11
N ILE A 98 7.07 -5.30 -1.44
CA ILE A 98 8.16 -6.05 -2.08
C ILE A 98 8.19 -7.49 -1.55
N GLY A 99 7.69 -8.41 -2.33
CA GLY A 99 7.56 -9.82 -1.99
C GLY A 99 6.55 -10.08 -0.87
N ASN A 100 6.21 -11.36 -0.74
CA ASN A 100 5.54 -11.88 0.46
C ASN A 100 6.52 -12.56 1.43
N ASN A 101 7.83 -12.51 1.15
CA ASN A 101 8.85 -13.04 2.04
C ASN A 101 9.09 -12.06 3.21
N PRO A 102 8.91 -12.44 4.49
CA PRO A 102 9.25 -11.57 5.61
C PRO A 102 10.73 -11.17 5.66
N ASP A 103 11.65 -11.94 5.09
CA ASP A 103 13.09 -11.71 5.17
C ASP A 103 13.56 -10.46 4.40
N VAL A 104 12.74 -9.95 3.47
CA VAL A 104 13.05 -8.68 2.76
C VAL A 104 12.55 -7.45 3.51
N TYR A 105 11.89 -7.64 4.66
CA TYR A 105 11.45 -6.57 5.56
C TYR A 105 12.39 -6.49 6.76
N LEU A 106 13.34 -5.57 6.67
CA LEU A 106 14.40 -5.40 7.66
C LEU A 106 14.10 -4.20 8.59
N GLU A 107 14.70 -4.22 9.77
CA GLU A 107 14.69 -3.09 10.69
C GLU A 107 16.03 -2.36 10.63
N ASP A 108 16.00 -1.03 10.67
CA ASP A 108 17.22 -0.25 10.87
C ASP A 108 17.77 -0.49 12.28
N GLN A 109 19.10 -0.61 12.40
CA GLN A 109 19.75 -1.03 13.64
C GLN A 109 20.76 -0.01 14.18
N GLY A 110 20.74 1.23 13.70
CA GLY A 110 21.73 2.21 14.17
C GLY A 110 21.75 3.56 13.46
N ALA A 111 20.83 3.85 12.55
CA ALA A 111 20.76 5.17 11.96
C ALA A 111 20.24 6.22 12.94
N GLU A 112 20.75 7.43 12.78
CA GLU A 112 20.28 8.62 13.46
C GLU A 112 19.13 9.24 12.67
N PHE A 113 18.10 9.68 13.40
CA PHE A 113 16.92 10.29 12.83
C PHE A 113 16.58 11.59 13.56
N GLU A 114 16.25 12.61 12.77
CA GLU A 114 15.57 13.80 13.27
C GLU A 114 14.06 13.52 13.29
N THR A 115 13.42 13.83 14.42
CA THR A 115 11.97 13.68 14.59
C THR A 115 11.30 15.02 14.82
N GLU A 116 10.33 15.37 13.99
CA GLU A 116 9.49 16.56 14.15
C GLU A 116 8.08 16.13 14.56
N ILE A 117 7.62 16.52 15.75
CA ILE A 117 6.23 16.29 16.15
C ILE A 117 5.31 17.24 15.39
N VAL A 118 4.44 16.70 14.53
CA VAL A 118 3.47 17.45 13.72
C VAL A 118 2.15 17.67 14.46
N CYS A 119 1.78 16.76 15.36
CA CYS A 119 0.58 16.94 16.18
C CYS A 119 0.77 16.41 17.60
N ASP A 120 0.82 17.31 18.58
CA ASP A 120 0.99 16.94 20.00
C ASP A 120 -0.15 16.07 20.55
N ASN A 121 -1.35 16.19 20.01
CA ASN A 121 -2.51 15.45 20.53
C ASN A 121 -2.48 13.97 20.17
N CYS A 122 -2.07 13.63 18.95
CA CYS A 122 -1.99 12.24 18.49
C CYS A 122 -0.56 11.75 18.30
N ARG A 123 0.44 12.54 18.70
CA ARG A 123 1.88 12.27 18.55
C ARG A 123 2.27 11.87 17.12
N LEU A 124 1.57 12.41 16.12
CA LEU A 124 1.94 12.23 14.71
C LEU A 124 3.24 12.99 14.46
N TYR A 125 4.21 12.36 13.81
CA TYR A 125 5.53 12.94 13.59
C TYR A 125 6.06 12.70 12.18
N ARG A 126 7.06 13.49 11.78
CA ARG A 126 7.91 13.22 10.62
C ARG A 126 9.25 12.67 11.10
N LYS A 127 9.78 11.70 10.36
CA LYS A 127 11.09 11.10 10.58
C LYS A 127 11.96 11.51 9.40
N LYS A 128 13.15 12.05 9.66
CA LYS A 128 14.15 12.34 8.63
C LYS A 128 15.43 11.59 8.97
N VAL A 129 15.93 10.81 8.03
CA VAL A 129 17.20 10.09 8.15
C VAL A 129 18.34 11.10 8.05
N VAL A 130 19.25 11.11 9.02
CA VAL A 130 20.40 12.05 9.04
C VAL A 130 21.76 11.36 9.05
N SER A 131 21.79 10.04 9.24
CA SER A 131 22.96 9.20 8.99
C SER A 131 22.59 8.03 8.07
N PRO A 132 23.56 7.36 7.44
CA PRO A 132 23.31 6.12 6.71
C PRO A 132 22.47 5.11 7.50
N LEU A 133 21.57 4.42 6.81
CA LEU A 133 20.87 3.24 7.34
C LEU A 133 21.88 2.15 7.72
N VAL A 134 21.55 1.35 8.72
CA VAL A 134 22.37 0.24 9.21
C VAL A 134 21.54 -1.05 9.20
N ILE A 135 21.83 -1.95 8.27
CA ILE A 135 21.13 -3.23 8.12
C ILE A 135 22.11 -4.36 7.85
N ASP A 136 21.67 -5.59 8.01
CA ASP A 136 22.38 -6.73 7.42
C ASP A 136 22.20 -6.69 5.90
N THR A 137 23.26 -6.35 5.17
CA THR A 137 23.21 -6.24 3.71
C THR A 137 23.40 -7.58 2.99
N SER A 138 23.67 -8.69 3.70
CA SER A 138 23.85 -10.01 3.08
C SER A 138 22.63 -10.47 2.27
N TYR A 139 21.42 -10.08 2.68
CA TYR A 139 20.17 -10.33 1.94
C TYR A 139 20.21 -9.82 0.49
N LEU A 140 20.99 -8.77 0.19
CA LEU A 140 21.08 -8.21 -1.16
C LEU A 140 21.94 -9.05 -2.14
N GLU A 141 22.52 -10.16 -1.67
CA GLU A 141 23.09 -11.17 -2.55
C GLU A 141 21.98 -11.83 -3.40
N GLU A 142 20.87 -12.17 -2.74
CA GLU A 142 19.73 -12.86 -3.35
C GLU A 142 18.64 -11.91 -3.86
N TYR A 143 18.44 -10.78 -3.19
CA TYR A 143 17.36 -9.83 -3.48
C TYR A 143 17.89 -8.54 -4.12
N ASP A 144 17.16 -8.03 -5.12
CA ASP A 144 17.52 -6.75 -5.75
C ASP A 144 17.08 -5.53 -4.90
N MET A 145 16.09 -5.72 -4.02
CA MET A 145 15.58 -4.69 -3.13
C MET A 145 15.08 -5.29 -1.81
N VAL A 146 15.33 -4.58 -0.71
CA VAL A 146 14.77 -4.83 0.62
C VAL A 146 14.09 -3.56 1.14
N HIS A 147 13.20 -3.70 2.12
CA HIS A 147 12.41 -2.64 2.69
C HIS A 147 12.74 -2.49 4.16
N VAL A 148 13.27 -1.33 4.54
CA VAL A 148 13.75 -1.04 5.90
C VAL A 148 12.74 -0.16 6.62
N ASP A 149 12.38 -0.54 7.86
CA ASP A 149 11.42 0.18 8.71
C ASP A 149 10.07 0.45 8.03
N HIS A 150 9.68 -0.34 7.04
CA HIS A 150 8.51 -0.12 6.19
C HIS A 150 8.43 1.26 5.50
N GLU A 151 9.57 1.91 5.25
CA GLU A 151 9.61 3.25 4.63
C GLU A 151 10.74 3.43 3.62
N HIS A 152 11.86 2.75 3.81
CA HIS A 152 13.05 2.97 3.01
C HIS A 152 13.30 1.79 2.08
N PHE A 153 13.42 2.08 0.80
CA PHE A 153 13.86 1.09 -0.19
C PHE A 153 15.39 1.07 -0.21
N VAL A 154 15.97 -0.11 -0.03
CA VAL A 154 17.41 -0.32 -0.15
C VAL A 154 17.64 -1.32 -1.27
N ILE A 155 18.46 -0.94 -2.25
CA ILE A 155 18.72 -1.72 -3.46
C ILE A 155 20.16 -2.23 -3.50
N SER A 156 20.36 -3.34 -4.19
CA SER A 156 21.67 -3.90 -4.46
C SER A 156 22.46 -3.04 -5.44
N GLU A 157 23.80 -3.13 -5.41
CA GLU A 157 24.64 -2.50 -6.43
C GLU A 157 24.33 -3.00 -7.86
N ARG A 158 23.91 -4.27 -7.98
CA ARG A 158 23.49 -4.88 -9.25
C ARG A 158 22.28 -4.13 -9.84
N LEU A 159 21.24 -3.90 -9.03
CA LEU A 159 20.07 -3.15 -9.48
C LEU A 159 20.42 -1.68 -9.77
N LEU A 160 21.24 -1.05 -8.92
CA LEU A 160 21.67 0.33 -9.15
C LEU A 160 22.46 0.48 -10.47
N SER A 161 23.27 -0.52 -10.82
CA SER A 161 24.02 -0.53 -12.08
C SER A 161 23.09 -0.62 -13.28
N ARG A 162 22.06 -1.48 -13.20
CA ARG A 162 20.99 -1.54 -14.21
C ARG A 162 20.25 -0.22 -14.37
N PHE A 163 19.92 0.47 -13.27
CA PHE A 163 19.27 1.78 -13.34
C PHE A 163 20.12 2.80 -14.09
N LYS A 164 21.44 2.81 -13.86
CA LYS A 164 22.36 3.68 -14.61
C LYS A 164 22.42 3.31 -16.09
N ASP A 165 22.51 2.02 -16.41
CA ASP A 165 22.56 1.53 -17.79
C ASP A 165 21.28 1.81 -18.57
N TRP A 166 20.13 1.75 -17.89
CA TRP A 166 18.82 2.06 -18.47
C TRP A 166 18.54 3.57 -18.54
N GLY A 167 19.40 4.41 -17.96
CA GLY A 167 19.20 5.86 -17.91
C GLY A 167 18.01 6.28 -17.04
N ILE A 168 17.75 5.55 -15.95
CA ILE A 168 16.67 5.86 -15.01
C ILE A 168 16.99 7.17 -14.28
N GLU A 169 16.01 8.06 -14.19
CA GLU A 169 16.15 9.37 -13.54
C GLU A 169 15.20 9.55 -12.34
N GLY A 170 15.35 10.65 -11.60
CA GLY A 170 14.42 11.04 -10.53
C GLY A 170 14.73 10.47 -9.14
N TYR A 171 15.89 9.86 -8.95
CA TYR A 171 16.33 9.34 -7.65
C TYR A 171 17.71 9.83 -7.23
N GLU A 172 17.93 9.82 -5.92
CA GLU A 172 19.23 9.89 -5.27
C GLU A 172 19.51 8.56 -4.56
N THR A 173 20.80 8.29 -4.34
CA THR A 173 21.23 7.12 -3.58
C THR A 173 22.11 7.52 -2.42
N HIS A 174 21.88 6.91 -1.26
CA HIS A 174 22.75 7.04 -0.10
C HIS A 174 23.33 5.67 0.27
N PRO A 175 24.64 5.58 0.57
CA PRO A 175 25.23 4.31 0.97
C PRO A 175 24.62 3.82 2.28
N VAL A 176 24.47 2.51 2.41
CA VAL A 176 23.97 1.83 3.60
C VAL A 176 25.12 1.09 4.28
N LEU A 177 25.14 1.10 5.62
CA LEU A 177 26.15 0.42 6.41
C LEU A 177 25.72 -1.01 6.69
N HIS A 178 26.66 -1.94 6.48
CA HIS A 178 26.46 -3.35 6.79
C HIS A 178 26.56 -3.61 8.29
N LYS A 179 25.69 -4.48 8.78
CA LYS A 179 25.75 -5.07 10.11
C LYS A 179 25.81 -6.58 10.02
N GLY A 180 26.89 -7.15 10.55
CA GLY A 180 27.16 -8.58 10.45
C GLY A 180 28.66 -8.83 10.23
N SER A 181 28.97 -9.98 9.65
CA SER A 181 30.34 -10.33 9.25
C SER A 181 30.74 -9.56 7.99
N ASP A 182 31.96 -9.01 7.96
CA ASP A 182 32.48 -8.34 6.77
C ASP A 182 32.59 -9.28 5.55
N GLU A 183 32.64 -10.60 5.76
CA GLU A 183 32.71 -11.60 4.68
C GLU A 183 31.42 -11.66 3.84
N ASP A 184 30.25 -11.40 4.46
CA ASP A 184 28.93 -11.49 3.82
C ASP A 184 28.44 -10.12 3.31
N ARG A 185 29.27 -9.08 3.47
CA ARG A 185 28.92 -7.70 3.17
C ARG A 185 28.68 -7.48 1.67
N GLN A 186 27.45 -7.09 1.34
CA GLN A 186 27.10 -6.60 0.00
C GLN A 186 27.05 -5.05 -0.02
N PRO A 187 27.52 -4.40 -1.10
CA PRO A 187 27.27 -2.98 -1.32
C PRO A 187 25.77 -2.70 -1.53
N ALA A 188 25.26 -1.71 -0.82
CA ALA A 188 23.84 -1.44 -0.71
C ALA A 188 23.56 0.06 -0.66
N TYR A 189 22.44 0.47 -1.23
CA TYR A 189 22.09 1.88 -1.38
C TYR A 189 20.63 2.13 -1.07
N GLN A 190 20.35 3.09 -0.17
CA GLN A 190 19.02 3.62 0.02
C GLN A 190 18.62 4.41 -1.22
N LEU A 191 17.46 4.09 -1.79
CA LEU A 191 16.85 4.78 -2.92
C LEU A 191 15.89 5.87 -2.41
N VAL A 192 16.13 7.12 -2.79
CA VAL A 192 15.33 8.27 -2.36
C VAL A 192 14.81 9.01 -3.59
N PRO A 193 13.49 9.18 -3.78
CA PRO A 193 12.99 10.05 -4.85
C PRO A 193 13.51 11.48 -4.69
N SER A 194 14.14 12.02 -5.74
CA SER A 194 14.64 13.40 -5.76
C SER A 194 13.63 14.39 -6.36
N GLN A 195 12.57 13.85 -6.97
CA GLN A 195 11.47 14.62 -7.56
C GLN A 195 10.16 14.33 -6.83
N GLN A 196 9.27 15.32 -6.89
CA GLN A 196 7.96 15.27 -6.28
C GLN A 196 6.93 15.65 -7.34
N LEU A 197 5.85 14.87 -7.44
CA LEU A 197 4.70 15.22 -8.28
C LEU A 197 4.02 16.48 -7.74
N SER A 198 3.15 17.04 -8.59
CA SER A 198 2.17 18.05 -8.18
C SER A 198 1.21 17.49 -7.11
N PRO A 199 0.37 18.33 -6.47
CA PRO A 199 -0.66 17.84 -5.58
C PRO A 199 -1.59 16.87 -6.32
N TRP A 200 -2.07 15.84 -5.63
CA TRP A 200 -3.07 14.94 -6.19
C TRP A 200 -4.42 15.67 -6.41
N SER A 201 -5.32 15.04 -7.15
CA SER A 201 -6.64 15.59 -7.44
C SER A 201 -7.45 15.82 -6.16
N ALA A 202 -8.23 16.91 -6.12
CA ALA A 202 -9.23 17.12 -5.08
C ALA A 202 -10.33 16.03 -5.06
N LYS A 203 -10.41 15.20 -6.13
CA LYS A 203 -11.32 14.05 -6.23
C LYS A 203 -10.78 12.79 -5.55
N ASN A 204 -9.59 12.84 -4.93
CA ASN A 204 -9.01 11.70 -4.23
C ASN A 204 -9.98 11.18 -3.15
N PRO A 205 -10.35 9.89 -3.15
CA PRO A 205 -11.30 9.36 -2.18
C PRO A 205 -10.69 9.36 -0.78
N LYS A 206 -11.45 9.84 0.21
CA LYS A 206 -11.10 9.75 1.64
C LYS A 206 -11.78 8.53 2.25
N LEU A 207 -11.14 7.37 2.15
CA LEU A 207 -11.74 6.12 2.61
C LEU A 207 -11.57 5.99 4.13
N GLU A 208 -12.67 6.02 4.88
CA GLU A 208 -12.62 5.97 6.34
C GLU A 208 -12.20 4.59 6.89
N PHE A 209 -11.08 4.51 7.59
CA PHE A 209 -10.71 3.28 8.28
C PHE A 209 -11.66 3.04 9.45
N VAL A 210 -12.62 2.13 9.28
CA VAL A 210 -13.66 1.95 10.28
C VAL A 210 -13.07 1.37 11.57
N GLY A 211 -13.29 2.08 12.68
CA GLY A 211 -12.71 1.75 13.98
C GLY A 211 -11.39 2.47 14.29
N ALA A 212 -10.78 3.19 13.33
CA ALA A 212 -9.64 4.04 13.64
C ALA A 212 -10.06 5.28 14.44
N ARG A 213 -9.24 5.62 15.43
CA ARG A 213 -9.41 6.86 16.20
C ARG A 213 -8.99 8.06 15.37
N LYS A 214 -9.97 8.85 14.92
CA LYS A 214 -9.71 10.16 14.32
C LYS A 214 -9.10 11.12 15.34
N CYS A 215 -8.17 11.96 14.89
CA CYS A 215 -7.57 12.98 15.76
C CYS A 215 -8.41 14.27 15.68
N PRO A 216 -8.99 14.75 16.79
CA PRO A 216 -9.85 15.95 16.76
C PRO A 216 -9.07 17.26 16.51
N ARG A 217 -7.73 17.23 16.48
CA ARG A 217 -6.90 18.42 16.25
C ARG A 217 -6.35 18.54 14.84
N CYS A 218 -5.87 17.44 14.26
CA CYS A 218 -5.22 17.49 12.94
C CYS A 218 -6.05 16.83 11.83
N ASP A 219 -7.07 16.04 12.15
CA ASP A 219 -7.92 15.30 11.20
C ASP A 219 -7.16 14.44 10.16
N ARG A 220 -5.87 14.16 10.39
CA ARG A 220 -5.05 13.33 9.49
C ARG A 220 -5.18 11.82 9.73
N ARG A 221 -5.85 11.40 10.79
CA ARG A 221 -5.99 9.99 11.17
C ARG A 221 -7.38 9.46 10.86
N GLY A 222 -7.45 8.17 10.56
CA GLY A 222 -8.71 7.45 10.33
C GLY A 222 -9.17 7.45 8.89
N TYR A 223 -8.30 7.82 7.96
CA TYR A 223 -8.53 7.73 6.53
C TYR A 223 -7.38 6.95 5.88
N LEU A 224 -7.72 6.15 4.87
CA LEU A 224 -6.79 5.60 3.91
C LEU A 224 -6.79 6.54 2.69
N GLU A 225 -5.63 7.13 2.40
CA GLU A 225 -5.42 8.05 1.28
C GLU A 225 -4.96 7.29 0.03
N TYR A 226 -5.71 6.24 -0.30
CA TYR A 226 -5.46 5.35 -1.45
C TYR A 226 -6.79 4.83 -2.01
N PRO A 227 -6.94 4.66 -3.35
CA PRO A 227 -5.96 4.91 -4.41
C PRO A 227 -5.66 6.39 -4.57
N VAL A 228 -4.50 6.71 -5.13
CA VAL A 228 -4.10 8.10 -5.38
C VAL A 228 -4.60 8.55 -6.75
N TYR A 229 -5.38 9.63 -6.78
CA TYR A 229 -6.01 10.18 -7.98
C TYR A 229 -5.26 11.41 -8.48
N TYR A 230 -4.92 11.46 -9.76
CA TYR A 230 -4.32 12.64 -10.40
C TYR A 230 -5.17 13.12 -11.56
N GLU A 231 -5.23 14.43 -11.76
CA GLU A 231 -5.75 14.99 -13.01
C GLU A 231 -4.65 14.95 -14.06
N ASP A 232 -4.99 14.60 -15.29
CA ASP A 232 -4.04 14.51 -16.40
C ASP A 232 -3.20 15.79 -16.57
N SER A 233 -3.83 16.96 -16.39
CA SER A 233 -3.15 18.26 -16.43
C SER A 233 -2.07 18.46 -15.35
N LEU A 234 -2.16 17.74 -14.23
CA LEU A 234 -1.19 17.82 -13.11
C LEU A 234 0.03 16.93 -13.34
N LEU A 235 -0.03 16.06 -14.36
CA LEU A 235 1.03 15.12 -14.73
C LEU A 235 1.85 15.59 -15.94
N GLN A 236 1.58 16.79 -16.46
CA GLN A 236 2.26 17.35 -17.65
C GLN A 236 3.68 17.88 -17.39
N GLY A 237 4.22 17.72 -16.19
CA GLY A 237 5.60 18.05 -15.86
C GLY A 237 6.60 17.06 -16.47
N GLN A 238 7.85 17.50 -16.64
CA GLN A 238 8.96 16.57 -16.91
C GLN A 238 9.35 15.90 -15.60
N PHE A 239 8.89 14.67 -15.44
CA PHE A 239 9.21 13.81 -14.31
C PHE A 239 10.11 12.67 -14.78
N GLY A 240 11.06 12.29 -13.92
CA GLY A 240 11.87 11.10 -14.10
C GLY A 240 11.08 9.83 -13.78
N ASP A 241 11.82 8.74 -13.66
CA ASP A 241 11.26 7.40 -13.44
C ASP A 241 10.92 7.11 -11.99
N PHE A 242 11.54 7.84 -11.06
CA PHE A 242 11.25 7.75 -9.63
C PHE A 242 10.78 9.10 -9.12
N VAL A 243 9.62 9.13 -8.47
CA VAL A 243 9.03 10.36 -7.91
C VAL A 243 8.36 10.06 -6.58
N SER A 244 7.97 11.09 -5.86
CA SER A 244 7.13 10.96 -4.67
C SER A 244 5.84 11.77 -4.81
N THR A 245 4.79 11.38 -4.09
CA THR A 245 3.61 12.22 -3.92
C THR A 245 3.97 13.52 -3.22
N GLN A 246 3.23 14.60 -3.50
CA GLN A 246 3.39 15.84 -2.74
C GLN A 246 2.88 15.70 -1.31
N GLU A 247 1.73 15.04 -1.18
CA GLU A 247 1.05 14.81 0.07
C GLU A 247 1.77 13.78 0.93
N GLU A 248 1.65 14.00 2.24
CA GLU A 248 2.13 13.09 3.26
C GLU A 248 0.95 12.26 3.77
N VAL A 249 1.06 10.94 3.70
CA VAL A 249 0.08 10.01 4.22
C VAL A 249 0.46 9.50 5.60
N VAL A 250 -0.53 9.10 6.39
CA VAL A 250 -0.28 8.50 7.71
C VAL A 250 0.05 7.02 7.57
N ALA A 251 1.27 6.65 7.97
CA ALA A 251 1.69 5.26 8.15
C ALA A 251 1.93 4.99 9.65
N GLY A 252 0.98 4.34 10.33
CA GLY A 252 1.04 4.14 11.77
C GLY A 252 0.97 5.47 12.55
N ASN A 253 2.11 5.89 13.13
CA ASN A 253 2.24 7.15 13.86
C ASN A 253 3.13 8.19 13.16
N ARG A 254 3.55 7.93 11.92
CA ARG A 254 4.41 8.82 11.14
C ARG A 254 3.71 9.31 9.86
N LEU A 255 4.25 10.40 9.33
CA LEU A 255 3.93 10.93 8.02
C LEU A 255 5.01 10.51 7.02
N ILE A 256 4.59 9.92 5.91
CA ILE A 256 5.47 9.50 4.80
C ILE A 256 4.94 10.05 3.49
N ARG A 257 5.82 10.25 2.51
CA ARG A 257 5.40 10.43 1.11
C ARG A 257 5.41 9.08 0.41
N LEU A 258 4.47 8.88 -0.49
CA LEU A 258 4.38 7.64 -1.23
C LEU A 258 5.35 7.68 -2.43
N PRO A 259 6.29 6.74 -2.54
CA PRO A 259 7.18 6.66 -3.68
C PRO A 259 6.47 5.98 -4.86
N LEU A 260 6.70 6.54 -6.03
CA LEU A 260 6.08 6.11 -7.27
C LEU A 260 7.17 5.85 -8.32
N LEU A 261 6.94 4.83 -9.15
CA LEU A 261 7.76 4.54 -10.32
C LEU A 261 6.99 4.78 -11.61
N SER A 262 7.68 5.18 -12.68
CA SER A 262 7.08 5.37 -13.99
C SER A 262 6.60 4.05 -14.60
N SER A 263 5.61 4.12 -15.49
CA SER A 263 5.20 2.96 -16.29
C SER A 263 6.35 2.36 -17.11
N GLN A 264 7.28 3.20 -17.57
CA GLN A 264 8.45 2.76 -18.32
C GLN A 264 9.38 1.92 -17.43
N LEU A 265 9.68 2.38 -16.21
CA LEU A 265 10.49 1.62 -15.27
C LEU A 265 9.78 0.32 -14.85
N ARG A 266 8.46 0.34 -14.61
CA ARG A 266 7.67 -0.88 -14.36
C ARG A 266 7.91 -1.92 -15.45
N ASP A 267 7.73 -1.51 -16.71
CA ASP A 267 7.83 -2.41 -17.86
C ASP A 267 9.24 -2.98 -18.01
N ARG A 268 10.27 -2.17 -17.71
CA ARG A 268 11.66 -2.64 -17.69
C ARG A 268 11.90 -3.67 -16.59
N LEU A 269 11.45 -3.42 -15.37
CA LEU A 269 11.60 -4.34 -14.24
C LEU A 269 10.95 -5.71 -14.53
N ILE A 270 9.77 -5.71 -15.17
CA ILE A 270 9.06 -6.92 -15.57
C ILE A 270 9.78 -7.63 -16.72
N ALA A 271 10.16 -6.90 -17.78
CA ALA A 271 10.82 -7.47 -18.95
C ALA A 271 12.17 -8.12 -18.61
N GLU A 272 12.88 -7.57 -17.64
CA GLU A 272 14.19 -8.06 -17.17
C GLU A 272 14.09 -9.10 -16.06
N GLY A 273 12.86 -9.52 -15.69
CA GLY A 273 12.61 -10.57 -14.71
C GLY A 273 13.00 -10.20 -13.27
N ILE A 274 13.06 -8.91 -12.93
CA ILE A 274 13.29 -8.46 -11.55
C ILE A 274 12.05 -8.70 -10.68
N THR A 275 10.87 -8.49 -11.27
CA THR A 275 9.57 -8.77 -10.65
C THR A 275 8.61 -9.31 -11.70
N SER A 276 7.64 -10.12 -11.28
CA SER A 276 6.49 -10.47 -12.11
C SER A 276 5.50 -9.31 -12.22
N ASP A 277 4.63 -9.35 -13.24
CA ASP A 277 3.45 -8.48 -13.36
C ASP A 277 2.36 -8.95 -12.38
N VAL A 278 2.44 -8.49 -11.12
CA VAL A 278 1.48 -8.86 -10.08
C VAL A 278 0.31 -7.89 -10.07
N ARG A 279 -0.88 -8.40 -10.43
CA ARG A 279 -2.12 -7.62 -10.48
C ARG A 279 -3.12 -8.01 -9.41
N ALA A 280 -2.95 -9.20 -8.82
CA ALA A 280 -3.82 -9.73 -7.78
C ALA A 280 -2.99 -10.31 -6.62
N PRO A 281 -3.48 -10.27 -5.37
CA PRO A 281 -2.77 -10.80 -4.20
C PRO A 281 -2.35 -12.27 -4.33
N GLU A 282 -3.11 -13.07 -5.06
CA GLU A 282 -2.85 -14.50 -5.25
C GLU A 282 -1.67 -14.79 -6.20
N GLN A 283 -1.24 -13.79 -6.97
CA GLN A 283 -0.12 -13.87 -7.91
C GLN A 283 1.21 -13.42 -7.28
N TYR A 284 1.19 -13.02 -6.01
CA TYR A 284 2.31 -12.36 -5.35
C TYR A 284 3.30 -13.38 -4.78
N GLY A 285 4.48 -13.49 -5.41
CA GLY A 285 5.58 -14.35 -4.99
C GLY A 285 6.56 -13.68 -4.02
N GLU A 286 7.59 -14.43 -3.64
CA GLU A 286 8.59 -14.02 -2.63
C GLU A 286 9.46 -12.83 -3.07
N ARG A 287 9.60 -12.62 -4.37
CA ARG A 287 10.47 -11.58 -4.96
C ARG A 287 9.70 -10.49 -5.71
N ASP A 288 8.39 -10.64 -5.85
CA ASP A 288 7.60 -9.76 -6.71
C ASP A 288 7.30 -8.43 -6.04
N TRP A 289 7.35 -7.34 -6.78
CA TRP A 289 6.98 -6.02 -6.30
C TRP A 289 5.50 -5.81 -6.57
N LYS A 290 4.77 -5.32 -5.56
CA LYS A 290 3.38 -4.96 -5.73
C LYS A 290 3.30 -3.53 -6.23
N LEU A 291 2.93 -3.39 -7.50
CA LEU A 291 2.91 -2.12 -8.22
C LEU A 291 1.47 -1.71 -8.53
N ASP A 292 1.02 -0.73 -7.79
CA ASP A 292 -0.37 -0.35 -7.65
C ASP A 292 -0.59 0.96 -8.44
N PRO A 293 -1.36 0.99 -9.55
CA PRO A 293 -1.43 2.15 -10.44
C PRO A 293 -2.02 3.38 -9.73
N ILE A 294 -1.53 4.57 -10.08
CA ILE A 294 -2.27 5.81 -9.80
C ILE A 294 -3.47 5.92 -10.73
N VAL A 295 -4.54 6.55 -10.27
CA VAL A 295 -5.76 6.73 -11.05
C VAL A 295 -5.73 8.08 -11.75
N VAL A 296 -5.74 8.10 -13.08
CA VAL A 296 -5.85 9.34 -13.85
C VAL A 296 -7.32 9.68 -14.07
N VAL A 297 -7.77 10.81 -13.52
CA VAL A 297 -9.13 11.31 -13.70
C VAL A 297 -9.16 12.43 -14.74
N SER A 298 -10.03 12.29 -15.73
CA SER A 298 -10.26 13.37 -16.70
C SER A 298 -10.90 14.59 -16.02
N SER A 299 -10.33 15.78 -16.22
CA SER A 299 -10.91 17.05 -15.78
C SER A 299 -12.22 17.40 -16.52
N VAL A 300 -12.47 16.75 -17.67
CA VAL A 300 -13.66 16.98 -18.50
C VAL A 300 -14.82 16.08 -18.07
N GLN A 301 -15.50 16.45 -16.98
CA GLN A 301 -16.95 16.23 -16.94
C GLN A 301 -17.60 17.34 -17.75
N LYS A 302 -17.87 17.09 -19.04
CA LYS A 302 -18.90 17.88 -19.74
C LYS A 302 -20.15 17.75 -18.88
N LYS A 303 -20.62 18.87 -18.32
CA LYS A 303 -21.97 18.98 -17.77
C LYS A 303 -22.94 18.47 -18.84
N THR A 304 -23.38 17.23 -18.72
CA THR A 304 -24.63 16.82 -19.34
C THR A 304 -25.71 17.50 -18.52
N HIS A 305 -26.15 18.65 -19.03
CA HIS A 305 -27.45 19.20 -18.71
C HIS A 305 -28.48 18.08 -18.83
N PHE A 306 -29.10 17.70 -17.71
CA PHE A 306 -30.43 17.15 -17.72
C PHE A 306 -31.35 18.34 -17.47
N ASP A 307 -31.92 18.85 -18.56
CA ASP A 307 -33.23 19.50 -18.52
C ASP A 307 -34.31 18.41 -18.45
#